data_AF-A0A166LMV6-F1
#
_entry.id   AF-A0A166LMV6-F1
#
_cell.length_a   1.000
_cell.length_b   1.000
_cell.length_c   1.000
_cell.angle_alpha   90.00
_cell.angle_beta   90.00
_cell.angle_gamma   90.00
#
_symmetry.space_group_name_H-M   'P 1'
#
loop_
_entity.id
_entity.type
_entity.pdbx_description
1 polymer ?
#
loop_
_entity_poly.entity_id
_entity_poly.type
_entity_poly.pdbx_seq_one_letter_code
_entity_poly.pdbx_strand_id
1 'polypeptide(L)'
;MKSSDKSRFTAYINRRTEHNEKLLTVALRTLDPEKHDDITSYCKALSLIISELRLAKSSDGGSPYHGRQVRSQSYTTLLRNPAYRKLIEAKFFQDAHLPTAPISEDIEYLHLEITRLQAENNLLTNKVLRLDSKSTHQDIENNYSTETQRLQRQVHVLLKAYKGVRISSRGVVDERYEDKLNSNLLGLYGIYGLILTPSELKEIESAQRELPEDLKVNLTKSLSLLR
;
A
#
# COMPACT_ATOMS: atom_id res chain seq x y z
N MET A 1 -17.91 48.21 34.45
CA MET A 1 -17.83 46.73 34.38
C MET A 1 -17.74 46.30 32.92
N LYS A 2 -16.54 45.94 32.42
CA LYS A 2 -16.28 45.45 31.04
C LYS A 2 -15.27 44.28 31.05
N SER A 3 -15.45 43.30 31.93
CA SER A 3 -14.52 42.17 32.11
C SER A 3 -15.03 40.82 31.57
N SER A 4 -16.34 40.69 31.28
CA SER A 4 -16.97 39.43 30.85
C SER A 4 -16.53 38.96 29.45
N ASP A 5 -16.45 39.87 28.47
CA ASP A 5 -16.24 39.49 27.07
C ASP A 5 -14.80 39.03 26.78
N LYS A 6 -13.82 39.54 27.54
CA LYS A 6 -12.42 39.12 27.42
C LYS A 6 -12.25 37.63 27.77
N SER A 7 -13.00 37.13 28.77
CA SER A 7 -12.89 35.75 29.24
C SER A 7 -13.50 34.72 28.28
N ARG A 8 -14.56 35.07 27.55
CA ARG A 8 -15.18 34.17 26.57
C ARG A 8 -14.38 34.11 25.27
N PHE A 9 -13.81 35.23 24.86
CA PHE A 9 -12.98 35.31 23.66
C PHE A 9 -11.65 34.56 23.84
N THR A 10 -11.00 34.67 25.00
CA THR A 10 -9.79 33.89 25.31
C THR A 10 -10.06 32.39 25.35
N ALA A 11 -11.16 31.96 25.96
CA ALA A 11 -11.55 30.55 25.97
C ALA A 11 -11.79 29.98 24.56
N TYR A 12 -12.40 30.77 23.67
CA TYR A 12 -12.59 30.39 22.27
C TYR A 12 -11.25 30.29 21.52
N ILE A 13 -10.35 31.27 21.70
CA ILE A 13 -9.02 31.26 21.08
C ILE A 13 -8.26 30.02 21.55
N ASN A 14 -8.23 29.72 22.85
CA ASN A 14 -7.50 28.60 23.41
C ASN A 14 -8.02 27.26 22.89
N ARG A 15 -9.35 27.06 22.86
CA ARG A 15 -9.94 25.84 22.27
C ARG A 15 -9.59 25.69 20.79
N ARG A 16 -9.56 26.79 20.04
CA ARG A 16 -9.19 26.77 18.62
C ARG A 16 -7.71 26.49 18.44
N THR A 17 -6.82 27.04 19.27
CA THR A 17 -5.38 26.75 19.21
C THR A 17 -5.11 25.29 19.56
N GLU A 18 -5.68 24.78 20.65
CA GLU A 18 -5.55 23.35 21.04
C GLU A 18 -6.04 22.41 19.94
N HIS A 19 -7.18 22.72 19.32
CA HIS A 19 -7.69 21.92 18.21
C HIS A 19 -6.72 21.97 17.01
N ASN A 20 -6.15 23.13 16.70
CA ASN A 20 -5.17 23.26 15.63
C ASN A 20 -3.84 22.57 15.94
N GLU A 21 -3.39 22.53 17.20
CA GLU A 21 -2.20 21.77 17.61
C GLU A 21 -2.40 20.27 17.40
N LYS A 22 -3.61 19.76 17.69
CA LYS A 22 -3.98 18.37 17.39
C LYS A 22 -3.91 18.09 15.89
N LEU A 23 -4.49 18.96 15.06
CA LEU A 23 -4.42 18.83 13.60
C LEU A 23 -2.98 18.92 13.08
N LEU A 24 -2.17 19.81 13.66
CA LEU A 24 -0.76 19.98 13.32
C LEU A 24 0.01 18.70 13.65
N THR A 25 -0.22 18.08 14.80
CA THR A 25 0.43 16.82 15.19
C THR A 25 0.09 15.69 14.22
N VAL A 26 -1.16 15.62 13.74
CA VAL A 26 -1.57 14.65 12.72
C VAL A 26 -0.90 14.95 11.39
N ALA A 27 -0.91 16.20 10.93
CA ALA A 27 -0.28 16.61 9.67
C ALA A 27 1.25 16.40 9.68
N LEU A 28 1.90 16.62 10.82
CA LEU A 28 3.32 16.37 11.00
C LEU A 28 3.63 14.89 10.78
N ARG A 29 2.81 13.95 11.24
CA ARG A 29 3.03 12.51 11.01
C ARG A 29 2.96 12.09 9.54
N THR A 30 2.18 12.82 8.73
CA THR A 30 1.98 12.46 7.32
C THR A 30 3.08 12.97 6.39
N LEU A 31 3.80 14.02 6.78
CA LEU A 31 4.76 14.69 5.93
C LEU A 31 6.20 14.38 6.37
N ASP A 32 6.96 13.86 5.43
CA ASP A 32 8.38 13.57 5.56
C ASP A 32 9.20 14.86 5.36
N PRO A 33 9.96 15.32 6.36
CA PRO A 33 10.73 16.56 6.26
C PRO A 33 11.95 16.45 5.34
N GLU A 34 12.49 15.26 5.08
CA GLU A 34 13.67 15.09 4.20
C GLU A 34 13.40 15.52 2.76
N LYS A 35 12.13 15.48 2.33
CA LYS A 35 11.71 15.86 0.98
C LYS A 35 11.65 17.38 0.76
N HIS A 36 12.03 18.16 1.76
CA HIS A 36 11.93 19.61 1.74
C HIS A 36 13.24 20.28 2.16
N ASP A 37 13.80 21.09 1.26
CA ASP A 37 15.09 21.76 1.48
C ASP A 37 15.07 22.74 2.67
N ASP A 38 13.93 23.41 2.88
CA ASP A 38 13.77 24.48 3.87
C ASP A 38 12.51 24.31 4.71
N ILE A 39 12.57 24.77 5.96
CA ILE A 39 11.41 24.82 6.87
C ILE A 39 10.23 25.61 6.30
N THR A 40 10.50 26.62 5.46
CA THR A 40 9.45 27.41 4.81
C THR A 40 8.70 26.58 3.77
N SER A 41 9.42 25.78 2.99
CA SER A 41 8.83 24.86 2.00
C SER A 41 8.05 23.75 2.71
N TYR A 42 8.59 23.22 3.80
CA TYR A 42 7.89 22.28 4.69
C TYR A 42 6.59 22.87 5.26
N CYS A 43 6.63 24.11 5.75
CA CYS A 43 5.44 24.80 6.27
C CYS A 43 4.38 25.07 5.19
N LYS A 44 4.77 25.32 3.93
CA LYS A 44 3.83 25.47 2.81
C LYS A 44 3.07 24.17 2.59
N ALA A 45 3.77 23.04 2.50
CA ALA A 45 3.16 21.72 2.34
C ALA A 45 2.25 21.38 3.54
N LEU A 46 2.71 21.59 4.77
CA LEU A 46 1.89 21.40 5.98
C LEU A 46 0.62 22.27 5.96
N SER A 47 0.72 23.51 5.49
CA SER A 47 -0.43 24.43 5.47
C SER A 47 -1.55 23.96 4.54
N LEU A 48 -1.21 23.27 3.43
CA LEU A 48 -2.19 22.64 2.54
C LEU A 48 -2.88 21.48 3.25
N ILE A 49 -2.09 20.55 3.83
CA ILE A 49 -2.61 19.38 4.55
C ILE A 49 -3.53 19.81 5.70
N ILE A 50 -3.13 20.80 6.50
CA ILE A 50 -3.95 21.30 7.61
C ILE A 50 -5.24 21.95 7.10
N SER A 51 -5.20 22.60 5.94
CA SER A 51 -6.42 23.18 5.33
C SER A 51 -7.42 22.08 4.97
N GLU A 52 -6.96 21.01 4.35
CA GLU A 52 -7.78 19.83 4.03
C GLU A 52 -8.32 19.15 5.29
N LEU A 53 -7.47 18.93 6.30
CA LEU A 53 -7.90 18.35 7.57
C LEU A 53 -8.97 19.19 8.27
N ARG A 54 -8.87 20.53 8.20
CA ARG A 54 -9.90 21.40 8.76
C ARG A 54 -11.21 21.34 7.99
N LEU A 55 -11.16 21.24 6.66
CA LEU A 55 -12.33 21.05 5.82
C LEU A 55 -13.01 19.73 6.14
N ALA A 56 -12.25 18.64 6.21
CA ALA A 56 -12.76 17.32 6.59
C ALA A 56 -13.37 17.33 8.01
N LYS A 57 -12.76 18.05 8.95
CA LYS A 57 -13.25 18.19 10.33
C LYS A 57 -14.32 19.26 10.53
N SER A 58 -14.77 19.93 9.47
CA SER A 58 -15.87 20.91 9.57
C SER A 58 -17.24 20.24 9.68
N SER A 59 -17.37 18.98 9.26
CA SER A 59 -18.59 18.18 9.44
C SER A 59 -18.78 17.70 10.89
N ASP A 60 -17.70 17.56 11.66
CA ASP A 60 -17.73 17.07 13.04
C ASP A 60 -18.32 18.11 14.00
N GLY A 61 -19.38 17.75 14.75
CA GLY A 61 -20.04 18.64 15.71
C GLY A 61 -19.14 19.11 16.88
N GLY A 62 -18.05 18.39 17.16
CA GLY A 62 -17.05 18.75 18.19
C GLY A 62 -15.96 19.71 17.71
N SER A 63 -15.97 20.09 16.42
CA SER A 63 -14.97 20.97 15.83
C SER A 63 -15.32 22.45 16.06
N PRO A 64 -14.34 23.33 16.36
CA PRO A 64 -14.58 24.78 16.40
C PRO A 64 -14.96 25.37 15.03
N TYR A 65 -14.89 24.55 13.97
CA TYR A 65 -15.22 24.89 12.60
C TYR A 65 -16.59 24.36 12.14
N HIS A 66 -17.35 23.69 13.01
CA HIS A 66 -18.65 23.12 12.65
C HIS A 66 -19.64 24.17 12.14
N GLY A 67 -20.23 23.92 10.97
CA GLY A 67 -21.23 24.79 10.34
C GLY A 67 -20.70 26.16 9.91
N ARG A 68 -19.38 26.34 9.79
CA ARG A 68 -18.74 27.61 9.38
C ARG A 68 -17.87 27.41 8.15
N GLN A 69 -17.71 28.47 7.36
CA GLN A 69 -16.76 28.47 6.25
C GLN A 69 -15.32 28.39 6.79
N VAL A 70 -14.65 27.28 6.49
CA VAL A 70 -13.26 27.05 6.89
C VAL A 70 -12.34 27.84 5.98
N ARG A 71 -11.56 28.74 6.57
CA ARG A 71 -10.47 29.43 5.84
C ARG A 71 -9.25 28.52 5.76
N SER A 72 -8.57 28.55 4.62
CA SER A 72 -7.28 27.89 4.45
C SER A 72 -6.28 28.37 5.51
N GLN A 73 -5.49 27.43 6.02
CA GLN A 73 -4.40 27.75 6.92
C GLN A 73 -3.26 28.35 6.12
N SER A 74 -2.79 29.54 6.52
CA SER A 74 -1.59 30.13 5.93
C SER A 74 -0.34 29.52 6.57
N TYR A 75 0.66 29.22 5.75
CA TYR A 75 2.01 28.84 6.23
C TYR A 75 2.64 29.92 7.11
N THR A 76 2.33 31.20 6.87
CA THR A 76 2.82 32.31 7.71
C THR A 76 2.28 32.23 9.13
N THR A 77 1.05 31.74 9.32
CA THR A 77 0.47 31.54 10.65
C THR A 77 1.17 30.43 11.42
N LEU A 78 1.67 29.39 10.72
CA LEU A 78 2.47 28.33 11.31
C LEU A 78 3.82 28.85 11.82
N LEU A 79 4.47 29.74 11.04
CA LEU A 79 5.76 30.33 11.40
C LEU A 79 5.65 31.45 12.45
N ARG A 80 4.54 32.19 12.48
CA ARG A 80 4.34 33.32 13.42
C ARG A 80 3.91 32.87 14.81
N ASN A 81 3.20 31.75 14.92
CA ASN A 81 2.76 31.26 16.21
C ASN A 81 3.89 30.45 16.88
N PRO A 82 4.39 30.87 18.05
CA PRO A 82 5.51 30.20 18.70
C PRO A 82 5.21 28.76 19.13
N ALA A 83 3.95 28.43 19.46
CA ALA A 83 3.55 27.08 19.83
C ALA A 83 3.64 26.13 18.63
N TYR A 84 3.11 26.54 17.48
CA TYR A 84 3.17 25.74 16.25
C TYR A 84 4.59 25.61 15.73
N ARG A 85 5.34 26.73 15.73
CA ARG A 85 6.72 26.77 15.26
C ARG A 85 7.61 25.79 16.03
N LYS A 86 7.49 25.74 17.37
CA LYS A 86 8.24 24.79 18.20
C LYS A 86 7.97 23.33 17.80
N LEU A 87 6.71 22.97 17.55
CA LEU A 87 6.34 21.61 17.13
C LEU A 87 6.90 21.25 15.76
N ILE A 88 6.87 22.19 14.82
CA ILE A 88 7.35 22.01 13.46
C ILE A 88 8.88 21.92 13.44
N GLU A 89 9.57 22.84 14.10
CA GLU A 89 11.04 22.84 14.21
C GLU A 89 11.54 21.57 14.89
N ALA A 90 10.90 21.17 16.01
CA ALA A 90 11.28 19.94 16.70
C ALA A 90 11.25 18.73 15.76
N LYS A 91 10.17 18.56 14.98
CA LYS A 91 10.09 17.46 14.02
C LYS A 91 11.06 17.62 12.85
N PHE A 92 11.10 18.80 12.23
CA PHE A 92 11.91 19.06 11.04
C PHE A 92 13.40 18.80 11.32
N PHE A 93 13.93 19.26 12.46
CA PHE A 93 15.33 19.04 12.82
C PHE A 93 15.60 17.66 13.43
N GLN A 94 14.62 16.99 14.06
CA GLN A 94 14.79 15.60 14.52
C GLN A 94 14.95 14.64 13.35
N ASP A 95 14.11 14.81 12.33
CA ASP A 95 14.03 13.89 11.21
C ASP A 95 15.05 14.22 10.10
N ALA A 96 15.37 15.51 9.85
CA ALA A 96 16.35 15.92 8.83
C ALA A 96 17.81 15.54 9.14
N HIS A 97 18.09 14.98 10.32
CA HIS A 97 19.42 14.58 10.75
C HIS A 97 19.58 13.07 10.95
N LEU A 98 18.57 12.25 10.57
CA LEU A 98 18.84 10.83 10.44
C LEU A 98 19.74 10.62 9.23
N PRO A 99 20.91 9.98 9.39
CA PRO A 99 21.69 9.57 8.24
C PRO A 99 20.83 8.61 7.43
N THR A 100 20.44 9.04 6.23
CA THR A 100 19.76 8.21 5.25
C THR A 100 20.56 6.91 5.18
N ALA A 101 19.93 5.79 5.54
CA ALA A 101 20.58 4.49 5.46
C ALA A 101 21.19 4.35 4.06
N PRO A 102 22.41 3.79 3.93
CA PRO A 102 23.07 3.69 2.63
C PRO A 102 22.08 3.06 1.66
N ILE A 103 21.74 3.82 0.62
CA ILE A 103 20.88 3.35 -0.46
C ILE A 103 21.59 2.09 -0.96
N SER A 104 20.97 0.93 -0.72
CA SER A 104 21.46 -0.32 -1.27
C SER A 104 21.52 -0.13 -2.77
N GLU A 105 22.73 -0.08 -3.35
CA GLU A 105 23.00 0.04 -4.80
C GLU A 105 22.56 -1.21 -5.57
N ASP A 106 21.68 -2.02 -5.00
CA ASP A 106 21.10 -3.18 -5.64
C ASP A 106 19.90 -2.71 -6.49
N ILE A 107 20.20 -2.46 -7.76
CA ILE A 107 19.26 -1.98 -8.78
C ILE A 107 18.05 -2.93 -8.89
N GLU A 108 18.24 -4.24 -8.68
CA GLU A 108 17.14 -5.21 -8.70
C GLU A 108 16.21 -5.05 -7.50
N TYR A 109 16.78 -4.80 -6.32
CA TYR A 109 16.01 -4.49 -5.12
C TYR A 109 15.21 -3.18 -5.29
N LEU A 110 15.83 -2.14 -5.86
CA LEU A 110 15.15 -0.87 -6.13
C LEU A 110 14.01 -1.04 -7.16
N HIS A 111 14.19 -1.86 -8.20
CA HIS A 111 13.12 -2.19 -9.14
C HIS A 111 11.97 -2.97 -8.48
N LEU A 112 12.27 -3.92 -7.60
CA LEU A 112 11.27 -4.64 -6.81
C LEU A 112 10.50 -3.69 -5.89
N GLU A 113 11.18 -2.75 -5.23
CA GLU A 113 10.53 -1.79 -4.36
C GLU A 113 9.68 -0.78 -5.15
N ILE A 114 10.15 -0.32 -6.32
CA ILE A 114 9.36 0.52 -7.22
C ILE A 114 8.10 -0.19 -7.69
N THR A 115 8.21 -1.44 -8.15
CA THR A 115 7.04 -2.22 -8.61
C THR A 115 6.07 -2.51 -7.48
N ARG A 116 6.57 -2.80 -6.28
CA ARG A 116 5.77 -2.92 -5.06
C ARG A 116 5.02 -1.63 -4.74
N LEU A 117 5.72 -0.49 -4.68
CA LEU A 117 5.12 0.81 -4.37
C LEU A 117 4.09 1.23 -5.44
N GLN A 118 4.34 0.92 -6.72
CA GLN A 118 3.36 1.13 -7.79
C GLN A 118 2.12 0.27 -7.60
N ALA A 119 2.26 -1.00 -7.20
CA ALA A 119 1.13 -1.87 -6.90
C ALA A 119 0.32 -1.36 -5.69
N GLU A 120 1.00 -0.94 -4.62
CA GLU A 120 0.37 -0.32 -3.44
C GLU A 120 -0.39 0.96 -3.81
N ASN A 121 0.20 1.82 -4.65
CA ASN A 121 -0.41 3.05 -5.11
C ASN A 121 -1.62 2.81 -6.00
N ASN A 122 -1.56 1.83 -6.91
CA ASN A 122 -2.71 1.40 -7.72
C ASN A 122 -3.84 0.87 -6.85
N LEU A 123 -3.53 0.09 -5.81
CA LEU A 123 -4.51 -0.43 -4.87
C LEU A 123 -5.18 0.70 -4.08
N LEU A 124 -4.41 1.68 -3.60
CA LEU A 124 -4.94 2.86 -2.91
C LEU A 124 -5.80 3.71 -3.83
N THR A 125 -5.35 3.97 -5.06
CA THR A 125 -6.13 4.71 -6.07
C THR A 125 -7.46 4.01 -6.33
N ASN A 126 -7.45 2.68 -6.50
CA ASN A 126 -8.67 1.90 -6.66
C ASN A 126 -9.57 1.95 -5.42
N LYS A 127 -9.01 1.94 -4.20
CA LYS A 127 -9.79 2.13 -2.97
C LYS A 127 -10.42 3.52 -2.90
N VAL A 128 -9.70 4.57 -3.27
CA VAL A 128 -10.22 5.94 -3.32
C VAL A 128 -11.34 6.05 -4.35
N LEU A 129 -11.14 5.54 -5.57
CA LEU A 129 -12.18 5.50 -6.60
C LEU A 129 -13.42 4.75 -6.13
N ARG A 130 -13.25 3.64 -5.40
CA ARG A 130 -14.35 2.88 -4.81
C ARG A 130 -15.08 3.64 -3.71
N LEU A 131 -14.37 4.42 -2.90
CA LEU A 131 -14.97 5.24 -1.84
C LEU A 131 -15.70 6.46 -2.41
N ASP A 132 -15.20 7.04 -3.50
CA ASP A 132 -15.81 8.16 -4.20
C ASP A 132 -17.04 7.72 -5.01
N SER A 133 -17.02 6.51 -5.57
CA SER A 133 -18.21 5.89 -6.14
C SER A 133 -19.09 5.33 -5.01
N LYS A 134 -20.03 6.12 -4.50
CA LYS A 134 -21.08 5.70 -3.53
C LYS A 134 -22.06 4.63 -4.08
N SER A 135 -21.62 3.71 -4.93
CA SER A 135 -22.47 2.78 -5.66
C SER A 135 -21.99 1.33 -5.51
N THR A 136 -22.87 0.55 -4.88
CA THR A 136 -23.03 -0.91 -5.07
C THR A 136 -21.91 -1.79 -4.53
N HIS A 137 -21.75 -1.83 -3.20
CA HIS A 137 -20.73 -2.66 -2.54
C HIS A 137 -21.14 -4.10 -2.18
N GLN A 138 -22.36 -4.56 -2.45
CA GLN A 138 -22.75 -5.92 -2.05
C GLN A 138 -22.58 -7.00 -3.13
N ASP A 139 -22.65 -6.66 -4.42
CA ASP A 139 -22.63 -7.68 -5.48
C ASP A 139 -21.24 -7.87 -6.12
N ILE A 140 -20.37 -6.85 -6.05
CA ILE A 140 -19.02 -6.90 -6.63
C ILE A 140 -18.03 -7.61 -5.68
N GLU A 141 -18.16 -7.45 -4.36
CA GLU A 141 -17.24 -8.08 -3.40
C GLU A 141 -17.30 -9.62 -3.45
N ASN A 142 -18.49 -10.20 -3.64
CA ASN A 142 -18.64 -11.65 -3.64
C ASN A 142 -18.06 -12.31 -4.90
N ASN A 143 -18.28 -11.74 -6.09
CA ASN A 143 -17.76 -12.31 -7.34
C ASN A 143 -16.25 -12.10 -7.51
N TYR A 144 -15.72 -10.94 -7.11
CA TYR A 144 -14.27 -10.73 -7.17
C TYR A 144 -13.53 -11.55 -6.10
N SER A 145 -14.14 -11.82 -4.94
CA SER A 145 -13.49 -12.64 -3.90
C SER A 145 -13.30 -14.10 -4.34
N THR A 146 -14.27 -14.70 -5.05
CA THR A 146 -14.18 -16.09 -5.50
C THR A 146 -13.21 -16.23 -6.67
N GLU A 147 -13.22 -15.28 -7.60
CA GLU A 147 -12.31 -15.28 -8.75
C GLU A 147 -10.86 -14.97 -8.35
N THR A 148 -10.67 -14.05 -7.39
CA THR A 148 -9.34 -13.79 -6.82
C THR A 148 -8.81 -14.96 -6.00
N GLN A 149 -9.65 -15.65 -5.22
CA GLN A 149 -9.26 -16.87 -4.52
C GLN A 149 -8.90 -17.99 -5.50
N ARG A 150 -9.65 -18.14 -6.60
CA ARG A 150 -9.35 -19.10 -7.67
C ARG A 150 -7.99 -18.81 -8.32
N LEU A 151 -7.74 -17.56 -8.71
CA LEU A 151 -6.47 -17.14 -9.30
C LEU A 151 -5.30 -17.29 -8.32
N GLN A 152 -5.48 -16.94 -7.05
CA GLN A 152 -4.47 -17.13 -6.01
C GLN A 152 -4.12 -18.61 -5.82
N ARG A 153 -5.13 -19.49 -5.85
CA ARG A 153 -4.92 -20.94 -5.79
C ARG A 153 -4.15 -21.45 -7.01
N GLN A 154 -4.52 -21.02 -8.21
CA GLN A 154 -3.79 -21.38 -9.44
C GLN A 154 -2.33 -20.92 -9.40
N VAL A 155 -2.06 -19.68 -8.98
CA VAL A 155 -0.70 -19.15 -8.81
C VAL A 155 0.08 -19.93 -7.75
N HIS A 156 -0.55 -20.27 -6.63
CA HIS A 156 0.09 -21.06 -5.58
C HIS A 156 0.49 -22.46 -6.08
N VAL A 157 -0.40 -23.12 -6.82
CA VAL A 157 -0.12 -24.44 -7.43
C VAL A 157 1.02 -24.35 -8.44
N LEU A 158 1.06 -23.32 -9.28
CA LEU A 158 2.15 -23.09 -10.24
C LEU A 158 3.49 -22.83 -9.54
N LEU A 159 3.51 -22.02 -8.48
CA LEU A 159 4.72 -21.77 -7.69
C LEU A 159 5.21 -23.03 -6.98
N LYS A 160 4.29 -23.84 -6.44
CA LYS A 160 4.60 -25.15 -5.84
C LYS A 160 5.19 -26.11 -6.87
N ALA A 161 4.59 -26.18 -8.06
CA ALA A 161 5.08 -26.96 -9.19
C ALA A 161 6.50 -26.52 -9.59
N TYR A 162 6.70 -25.22 -9.81
CA TYR A 162 8.00 -24.67 -10.19
C TYR A 162 9.06 -24.94 -9.13
N LYS A 163 8.73 -24.78 -7.84
CA LYS A 163 9.63 -25.10 -6.74
C LYS A 163 9.97 -26.60 -6.71
N GLY A 164 8.98 -27.47 -6.90
CA GLY A 164 9.19 -28.92 -6.96
C GLY A 164 10.04 -29.35 -8.15
N VAL A 165 9.79 -28.79 -9.33
CA VAL A 165 10.60 -29.00 -10.54
C VAL A 165 12.01 -28.46 -10.35
N ARG A 166 12.19 -27.25 -9.81
CA ARG A 166 13.51 -26.64 -9.56
C ARG A 166 14.34 -27.40 -8.53
N ILE A 167 13.71 -27.95 -7.49
CA ILE A 167 14.37 -28.80 -6.50
C ILE A 167 14.74 -30.15 -7.14
N SER A 168 13.85 -30.69 -7.98
CA SER A 168 14.06 -31.98 -8.65
C SER A 168 15.05 -31.90 -9.81
N SER A 169 15.14 -30.77 -10.52
CA SER A 169 16.04 -30.54 -11.65
C SER A 169 17.49 -30.32 -11.24
N ARG A 170 17.78 -30.27 -9.93
CA ARG A 170 19.14 -30.50 -9.40
C ARG A 170 19.61 -31.96 -9.57
N GLY A 171 18.73 -32.84 -10.05
CA GLY A 171 19.08 -34.15 -10.62
C GLY A 171 18.23 -34.46 -11.86
N VAL A 172 18.60 -35.51 -12.59
CA VAL A 172 17.90 -35.93 -13.82
C VAL A 172 16.47 -36.37 -13.47
N VAL A 173 15.47 -35.72 -14.07
CA VAL A 173 14.05 -36.06 -13.91
C VAL A 173 13.79 -37.38 -14.62
N ASP A 174 13.35 -38.40 -13.88
CA ASP A 174 13.02 -39.74 -14.37
C ASP A 174 11.50 -39.85 -14.53
N GLU A 175 11.01 -39.96 -15.77
CA GLU A 175 9.60 -40.23 -16.05
C GLU A 175 9.32 -41.71 -15.78
N ARG A 176 8.87 -42.03 -14.57
CA ARG A 176 8.44 -43.40 -14.24
C ARG A 176 6.98 -43.62 -14.61
N TYR A 177 6.76 -44.49 -15.59
CA TYR A 177 5.50 -45.20 -15.75
C TYR A 177 5.52 -46.45 -14.85
N GLU A 178 4.34 -46.78 -14.30
CA GLU A 178 4.08 -47.72 -13.21
C GLU A 178 5.06 -48.89 -13.10
N ASP A 179 5.65 -49.06 -11.92
CA ASP A 179 5.66 -50.39 -11.33
C ASP A 179 5.65 -50.37 -9.80
N LYS A 180 4.95 -51.36 -9.28
CA LYS A 180 4.45 -51.53 -7.91
C LYS A 180 5.51 -51.34 -6.83
N LEU A 181 5.26 -50.43 -5.88
CA LEU A 181 5.16 -50.72 -4.43
C LEU A 181 5.05 -49.42 -3.60
N ASN A 182 3.93 -49.31 -2.88
CA ASN A 182 3.79 -48.63 -1.57
C ASN A 182 3.82 -47.08 -1.51
N SER A 183 2.83 -46.43 -2.13
CA SER A 183 1.79 -45.61 -1.45
C SER A 183 0.98 -44.83 -2.49
N ASN A 184 -0.26 -45.26 -2.71
CA ASN A 184 -1.13 -44.87 -3.82
C ASN A 184 -1.63 -43.42 -3.77
N LEU A 185 -0.85 -42.47 -4.28
CA LEU A 185 -1.39 -41.19 -4.76
C LEU A 185 -0.88 -40.96 -6.19
N LEU A 186 -1.79 -40.98 -7.18
CA LEU A 186 -1.47 -40.58 -8.54
C LEU A 186 -0.94 -39.13 -8.52
N GLY A 187 0.00 -38.79 -9.40
CA GLY A 187 0.47 -37.42 -9.58
C GLY A 187 1.85 -37.32 -10.23
N LEU A 188 2.36 -36.09 -10.37
CA LEU A 188 3.71 -35.80 -10.85
C LEU A 188 4.71 -36.04 -9.72
N TYR A 189 5.74 -36.85 -9.95
CA TYR A 189 6.79 -37.14 -8.98
C TYR A 189 8.13 -36.57 -9.44
N GLY A 190 8.94 -36.15 -8.47
CA GLY A 190 10.35 -35.85 -8.63
C GLY A 190 11.20 -36.81 -7.82
N ILE A 191 12.52 -36.60 -7.88
CA ILE A 191 13.53 -37.40 -7.17
C ILE A 191 13.26 -37.44 -5.65
N TYR A 192 12.69 -36.36 -5.11
CA TYR A 192 12.40 -36.20 -3.68
C TYR A 192 10.94 -36.51 -3.29
N GLY A 193 10.12 -37.03 -4.21
CA GLY A 193 8.72 -37.39 -3.95
C GLY A 193 7.69 -36.63 -4.79
N LEU A 194 6.42 -36.68 -4.37
CA LEU A 194 5.29 -36.12 -5.11
C LEU A 194 5.40 -34.58 -5.24
N ILE A 195 5.42 -34.09 -6.48
CA ILE A 195 5.44 -32.67 -6.84
C ILE A 195 4.02 -32.11 -6.98
N LEU A 196 3.13 -32.82 -7.70
CA LEU A 196 1.73 -32.40 -7.92
C LEU A 196 0.79 -33.59 -7.90
N THR A 197 -0.41 -33.40 -7.35
CA THR A 197 -1.53 -34.34 -7.43
C THR A 197 -2.27 -34.23 -8.77
N PRO A 198 -3.17 -35.18 -9.12
CA PRO A 198 -3.87 -35.18 -10.41
C PRO A 198 -4.91 -34.06 -10.50
N SER A 199 -5.48 -33.67 -9.35
CA SER A 199 -6.34 -32.50 -9.23
C SER A 199 -5.56 -31.22 -9.52
N GLU A 200 -4.34 -31.09 -9.00
CA GLU A 200 -3.49 -29.91 -9.23
C GLU A 200 -3.00 -29.86 -10.69
N LEU A 201 -2.71 -31.01 -11.32
CA LEU A 201 -2.40 -31.09 -12.75
C LEU A 201 -3.56 -30.62 -13.63
N LYS A 202 -4.80 -31.02 -13.31
CA LYS A 202 -6.00 -30.53 -14.00
C LYS A 202 -6.23 -29.04 -13.78
N GLU A 203 -5.93 -28.52 -12.58
CA GLU A 203 -5.99 -27.08 -12.30
C GLU A 203 -4.98 -26.31 -13.19
N ILE A 204 -3.75 -26.81 -13.35
CA ILE A 204 -2.75 -26.22 -14.25
C ILE A 204 -3.20 -26.29 -15.72
N GLU A 205 -3.73 -27.43 -16.16
CA GLU A 205 -4.21 -27.60 -17.53
C GLU A 205 -5.39 -26.65 -17.83
N SER A 206 -6.30 -26.48 -16.87
CA SER A 206 -7.40 -25.51 -16.98
C SER A 206 -6.89 -24.07 -17.07
N ALA A 207 -5.90 -23.71 -16.22
CA ALA A 207 -5.28 -22.40 -16.24
C ALA A 207 -4.55 -22.13 -17.58
N GLN A 208 -3.91 -23.15 -18.16
CA GLN A 208 -3.26 -23.05 -19.47
C GLN A 208 -4.26 -22.82 -20.61
N ARG A 209 -5.45 -23.42 -20.55
CA ARG A 209 -6.50 -23.19 -21.56
C ARG A 209 -7.09 -21.78 -21.46
N GLU A 210 -7.22 -21.27 -20.24
CA GLU A 210 -7.77 -19.94 -19.93
C GLU A 210 -6.79 -18.78 -20.18
N LEU A 211 -5.52 -19.07 -20.47
CA LEU A 211 -4.52 -18.05 -20.79
C LEU A 211 -4.86 -17.31 -22.11
N PRO A 212 -4.77 -15.97 -22.14
CA PRO A 212 -4.84 -15.19 -23.38
C PRO A 212 -3.81 -15.66 -24.42
N GLU A 213 -4.20 -15.71 -25.70
CA GLU A 213 -3.34 -16.21 -26.79
C GLU A 213 -1.99 -15.49 -26.87
N ASP A 214 -1.94 -14.19 -26.57
CA ASP A 214 -0.71 -13.39 -26.57
C ASP A 214 0.34 -13.92 -25.57
N LEU A 215 -0.11 -14.45 -24.43
CA LEU A 215 0.77 -15.03 -23.42
C LEU A 215 1.18 -16.47 -23.75
N LYS A 216 0.31 -17.23 -24.44
CA LYS A 216 0.65 -18.57 -24.95
C LYS A 216 1.78 -18.51 -25.98
N VAL A 217 1.76 -17.52 -26.87
CA VAL A 217 2.82 -17.28 -27.87
C VAL A 217 4.16 -16.92 -27.20
N ASN A 218 4.14 -16.15 -26.11
CA ASN A 218 5.36 -15.80 -25.37
C ASN A 218 5.92 -16.97 -24.56
N LEU A 219 5.06 -17.80 -23.98
CA LEU A 219 5.47 -19.03 -23.26
C LEU A 219 6.07 -20.07 -24.21
N THR A 220 5.48 -20.27 -25.38
CA THR A 220 6.02 -21.18 -26.40
C THR A 220 7.37 -20.69 -26.96
N LYS A 221 7.52 -19.37 -27.19
CA LYS A 221 8.82 -18.79 -27.56
C LYS A 221 9.88 -18.97 -26.47
N SER A 222 9.56 -18.69 -25.21
CA SER A 222 10.51 -18.84 -24.10
C SER A 222 10.90 -20.30 -23.83
N LEU A 223 10.00 -21.25 -24.03
CA LEU A 223 10.33 -22.68 -23.96
C LEU A 223 11.20 -23.15 -25.14
N SER A 224 11.05 -22.56 -26.32
CA SER A 224 11.93 -22.86 -27.47
C SER A 224 13.36 -22.34 -27.31
N LEU A 225 13.57 -21.35 -26.43
CA LEU A 225 14.88 -20.80 -26.09
C LEU A 225 15.61 -21.61 -25.00
N LEU A 226 14.93 -22.56 -24.36
CA LEU A 226 15.47 -23.43 -23.30
C LEU A 226 15.88 -24.83 -23.82
N ARG A 227 15.74 -25.09 -25.12
CA ARG A 227 16.32 -26.26 -25.81
C ARG A 227 17.65 -25.89 -26.45
#